data_AF-A0A3L7Q9I6-F1
#
_entry.id   AF-A0A3L7Q9I6-F1
#
_cell.length_a   1.000
_cell.length_b   1.000
_cell.length_c   1.000
_cell.angle_alpha   90.00
_cell.angle_beta   90.00
_cell.angle_gamma   90.00
#
_symmetry.space_group_name_H-M   'P 1'
#
loop_
_entity.id
_entity.type
_entity.pdbx_description
1 polymer ?
#
loop_
_entity_poly.entity_id
_entity_poly.type
_entity_poly.pdbx_seq_one_letter_code
_entity_poly.pdbx_strand_id
1 'polypeptide(L)'
;MQRILALLLLTILCLACHVCADYLVSNEGQWPANWSKELEPLRKQSRTLEGPLHPLLHHAIPFTNREEFEAVWPHIVSVKTKGAPIVLRRGPSFWFDDKKSAGVCIHTPPEGQAPNTDLKSVRGNWEQTIYIELIVDGQIVDLNRIPFPADTPIIDERFPTTTVSKDSK
;
A
#
# COMPACT_ATOMS: atom_id res chain seq x y z
N MET A 1 20.47 -50.33 -1.60
CA MET A 1 19.94 -49.72 -0.37
C MET A 1 20.34 -48.26 -0.18
N GLN A 2 21.61 -47.85 -0.33
CA GLN A 2 22.03 -46.44 -0.17
C GLN A 2 21.27 -45.42 -1.04
N ARG A 3 20.95 -45.75 -2.29
CA ARG A 3 20.18 -44.87 -3.20
C ARG A 3 18.74 -44.63 -2.73
N ILE A 4 18.12 -45.64 -2.09
CA ILE A 4 16.76 -45.55 -1.56
C ILE A 4 16.75 -44.69 -0.30
N LEU A 5 17.78 -44.82 0.55
CA LEU A 5 17.94 -44.00 1.74
C LEU A 5 18.13 -42.51 1.40
N ALA A 6 18.94 -42.22 0.36
CA ALA A 6 19.16 -40.86 -0.10
C ALA A 6 17.88 -40.21 -0.67
N LEU A 7 17.06 -40.98 -1.40
CA LEU A 7 15.78 -40.50 -1.93
C LEU A 7 14.75 -40.24 -0.82
N LEU A 8 14.71 -41.09 0.22
CA LEU A 8 13.86 -40.88 1.40
C LEU A 8 14.27 -39.65 2.23
N LEU A 9 15.57 -39.40 2.37
CA LEU A 9 16.07 -38.21 3.04
C LEU A 9 15.73 -36.93 2.27
N LEU A 10 15.78 -36.98 0.93
CA LEU A 10 15.45 -35.83 0.08
C LEU A 10 13.95 -35.51 0.13
N THR A 11 13.07 -36.51 0.13
CA THR A 11 11.62 -36.27 0.25
C THR A 11 11.22 -35.72 1.62
N ILE A 12 11.87 -36.16 2.70
CA ILE A 12 11.66 -35.59 4.05
C ILE A 12 12.14 -34.13 4.11
N LEU A 13 13.29 -33.81 3.48
CA LEU A 13 13.81 -32.44 3.46
C LEU A 13 12.91 -31.49 2.64
N CYS A 14 12.33 -31.95 1.53
CA CYS A 14 11.41 -31.15 0.72
C CYS A 14 10.05 -30.88 1.41
N LEU A 15 9.62 -31.73 2.35
CA LEU A 15 8.40 -31.52 3.14
C LEU A 15 8.60 -30.50 4.28
N ALA A 16 9.85 -30.17 4.65
CA ALA A 16 10.16 -29.21 5.70
C ALA A 16 10.18 -27.74 5.22
N CYS A 17 10.13 -27.49 3.90
CA CYS A 17 10.04 -26.14 3.36
C CYS A 17 8.61 -25.60 3.51
N HIS A 18 8.27 -25.05 4.67
CA HIS A 18 7.09 -24.21 4.79
C HIS A 18 7.33 -22.93 3.98
N VAL A 19 6.61 -22.79 2.88
CA VAL A 19 6.50 -21.50 2.17
C VAL A 19 5.68 -20.59 3.09
N CYS A 20 6.36 -19.71 3.83
CA CYS A 20 5.67 -18.63 4.52
C CYS A 20 5.11 -17.69 3.46
N ALA A 21 3.79 -17.49 3.44
CA ALA A 21 3.20 -16.42 2.64
C ALA A 21 3.46 -15.10 3.37
N ASP A 22 4.17 -14.19 2.72
CA ASP A 22 4.49 -12.88 3.31
C ASP A 22 3.26 -11.98 3.44
N TYR A 23 2.16 -12.25 2.71
CA TYR A 23 0.89 -11.51 2.84
C TYR A 23 -0.29 -12.43 2.60
N LEU A 24 -1.39 -12.22 3.33
CA LEU A 24 -2.71 -12.70 2.87
C LEU A 24 -3.23 -11.70 1.85
N VAL A 25 -3.61 -12.18 0.66
CA VAL A 25 -4.00 -11.33 -0.47
C VAL A 25 -5.41 -11.68 -0.91
N SER A 26 -6.28 -10.67 -0.94
CA SER A 26 -7.57 -10.72 -1.62
C SER A 26 -7.49 -9.96 -2.95
N ASN A 27 -8.07 -10.55 -4.01
CA ASN A 27 -8.12 -9.97 -5.35
C ASN A 27 -9.23 -8.92 -5.52
N GLU A 28 -9.80 -8.45 -4.42
CA GLU A 28 -10.79 -7.39 -4.38
C GLU A 28 -10.61 -6.54 -3.12
N GLY A 29 -11.13 -5.32 -3.15
CA GLY A 29 -11.13 -4.40 -2.03
C GLY A 29 -12.05 -4.86 -0.90
N GLN A 30 -11.46 -5.10 0.27
CA GLN A 30 -12.14 -5.48 1.53
C GLN A 30 -12.21 -4.32 2.53
N TRP A 31 -12.37 -3.08 2.07
CA TRP A 31 -12.54 -1.94 2.99
C TRP A 31 -13.92 -1.93 3.66
N PRO A 32 -14.05 -1.32 4.85
CA PRO A 32 -15.29 -1.32 5.62
C PRO A 32 -16.43 -0.53 4.95
N ALA A 33 -17.66 -0.88 5.30
CA ALA A 33 -18.88 -0.31 4.71
C ALA A 33 -19.14 1.17 5.05
N ASN A 34 -18.38 1.74 5.99
CA ASN A 34 -18.46 3.16 6.35
C ASN A 34 -17.62 4.06 5.43
N TRP A 35 -16.86 3.50 4.49
CA TRP A 35 -16.20 4.26 3.43
C TRP A 35 -17.21 4.79 2.40
N SER A 36 -16.78 5.75 1.59
CA SER A 36 -17.62 6.40 0.57
C SER A 36 -18.19 5.37 -0.41
N LYS A 37 -19.49 5.47 -0.72
CA LYS A 37 -20.16 4.57 -1.69
C LYS A 37 -19.57 4.71 -3.10
N GLU A 38 -18.96 5.84 -3.40
CA GLU A 38 -18.28 6.16 -4.65
C GLU A 38 -17.00 5.33 -4.85
N LEU A 39 -16.45 4.73 -3.79
CA LEU A 39 -15.33 3.80 -3.89
C LEU A 39 -15.79 2.38 -4.25
N GLU A 40 -17.05 2.02 -3.98
CA GLU A 40 -17.57 0.66 -4.17
C GLU A 40 -17.35 0.08 -5.58
N PRO A 41 -17.53 0.84 -6.69
CA PRO A 41 -17.21 0.37 -8.03
C PRO A 41 -15.76 -0.10 -8.20
N LEU A 42 -14.83 0.44 -7.40
CA LEU A 42 -13.41 0.13 -7.45
C LEU A 42 -13.06 -1.19 -6.75
N ARG A 43 -13.95 -1.78 -5.94
CA ARG A 43 -13.65 -3.02 -5.18
C ARG A 43 -13.10 -4.11 -6.06
N LYS A 44 -13.74 -4.36 -7.21
CA LYS A 44 -13.38 -5.45 -8.12
C LYS A 44 -11.99 -5.31 -8.75
N GLN A 45 -11.50 -4.08 -8.95
CA GLN A 45 -10.17 -3.84 -9.51
C GLN A 45 -9.08 -3.65 -8.45
N SER A 46 -9.49 -3.51 -7.20
CA SER A 46 -8.60 -3.30 -6.06
C SER A 46 -8.11 -4.63 -5.51
N ARG A 47 -7.14 -4.56 -4.59
CA ARG A 47 -6.67 -5.70 -3.80
C ARG A 47 -6.58 -5.28 -2.35
N THR A 48 -6.78 -6.24 -1.45
CA THR A 48 -6.43 -6.06 -0.04
C THR A 48 -5.27 -6.98 0.29
N LEU A 49 -4.21 -6.43 0.88
CA LEU A 49 -3.11 -7.20 1.42
C LEU A 49 -3.10 -7.03 2.93
N GLU A 50 -2.91 -8.13 3.66
CA GLU A 50 -2.76 -8.14 5.11
C GLU A 50 -1.34 -8.59 5.47
N GLY A 51 -0.63 -7.78 6.26
CA GLY A 51 0.75 -8.03 6.65
C GLY A 51 0.91 -9.29 7.52
N PRO A 52 2.09 -9.95 7.48
CA PRO A 52 2.28 -11.28 8.07
C PRO A 52 2.56 -11.24 9.58
N LEU A 53 3.24 -10.18 10.05
CA LEU A 53 3.64 -9.99 11.45
C LEU A 53 2.69 -9.06 12.21
N HIS A 54 2.20 -8.03 11.51
CA HIS A 54 1.17 -7.14 11.98
C HIS A 54 0.08 -7.17 10.91
N PRO A 55 -1.18 -7.48 11.26
CA PRO A 55 -2.30 -7.58 10.33
C PRO A 55 -2.75 -6.20 9.84
N LEU A 56 -1.80 -5.35 9.45
CA LEU A 56 -2.04 -4.08 8.78
C LEU A 56 -2.68 -4.37 7.42
N LEU A 57 -3.74 -3.63 7.12
CA LEU A 57 -4.49 -3.79 5.90
C LEU A 57 -4.07 -2.72 4.89
N HIS A 58 -3.77 -3.17 3.68
CA HIS A 58 -3.34 -2.35 2.56
C HIS A 58 -4.35 -2.49 1.42
N HIS A 59 -5.12 -1.44 1.15
CA HIS A 59 -6.09 -1.42 0.07
C HIS A 59 -5.46 -0.77 -1.16
N ALA A 60 -4.99 -1.62 -2.07
CA ALA A 60 -4.33 -1.22 -3.30
C ALA A 60 -5.37 -1.03 -4.41
N ILE A 61 -5.52 0.21 -4.89
CA ILE A 61 -6.47 0.62 -5.91
C ILE A 61 -5.68 1.12 -7.13
N PRO A 62 -5.44 0.26 -8.12
CA PRO A 62 -4.78 0.68 -9.34
C PRO A 62 -5.75 1.42 -10.26
N PHE A 63 -5.23 2.40 -10.99
CA PHE A 63 -6.00 3.11 -12.02
C PHE A 63 -5.32 2.90 -13.38
N THR A 64 -6.15 2.78 -14.42
CA THR A 64 -5.69 2.74 -15.83
C THR A 64 -6.15 3.97 -16.60
N ASN A 65 -7.05 4.76 -16.02
CA ASN A 65 -7.66 5.93 -16.62
C ASN A 65 -7.56 7.12 -15.66
N ARG A 66 -7.15 8.28 -16.20
CA ARG A 66 -6.97 9.52 -15.44
C ARG A 66 -8.30 10.07 -14.94
N GLU A 67 -9.31 10.10 -15.80
CA GLU A 67 -10.61 10.68 -15.48
C GLU A 67 -11.30 9.92 -14.34
N GLU A 68 -11.19 8.59 -14.34
CA GLU A 68 -11.63 7.72 -13.25
C GLU A 68 -10.91 8.07 -11.94
N PHE A 69 -9.58 8.17 -11.96
CA PHE A 69 -8.77 8.54 -10.80
C PHE A 69 -9.17 9.91 -10.25
N GLU A 70 -9.23 10.94 -11.10
CA GLU A 70 -9.59 12.30 -10.71
C GLU A 70 -11.02 12.38 -10.13
N ALA A 71 -11.96 11.61 -10.68
CA ALA A 71 -13.34 11.57 -10.19
C ALA A 71 -13.45 11.00 -8.78
N VAL A 72 -12.66 9.97 -8.44
CA VAL A 72 -12.71 9.32 -7.13
C VAL A 72 -11.72 9.89 -6.11
N TRP A 73 -10.75 10.69 -6.55
CA TRP A 73 -9.71 11.27 -5.70
C TRP A 73 -10.24 11.97 -4.43
N PRO A 74 -11.30 12.82 -4.48
CA PRO A 74 -11.84 13.44 -3.28
C PRO A 74 -12.35 12.42 -2.25
N HIS A 75 -12.93 11.31 -2.72
CA HIS A 75 -13.45 10.23 -1.88
C HIS A 75 -12.31 9.41 -1.26
N ILE A 76 -11.24 9.14 -2.02
CA ILE A 76 -10.03 8.50 -1.51
C ILE A 76 -9.39 9.33 -0.40
N VAL A 77 -9.24 10.64 -0.62
CA VAL A 77 -8.62 11.52 0.38
C VAL A 77 -9.48 11.64 1.64
N SER A 78 -10.80 11.54 1.51
CA SER A 78 -11.73 11.65 2.64
C SER A 78 -11.60 10.51 3.67
N VAL A 79 -11.09 9.34 3.28
CA VAL A 79 -10.95 8.20 4.22
C VAL A 79 -9.74 8.34 5.15
N LYS A 80 -8.79 9.22 4.79
CA LYS A 80 -7.55 9.44 5.53
C LYS A 80 -7.82 10.03 6.91
N THR A 81 -7.03 9.64 7.90
CA THR A 81 -7.00 10.33 9.19
C THR A 81 -6.58 11.79 8.96
N LYS A 82 -7.28 12.74 9.59
CA LYS A 82 -6.95 14.17 9.47
C LYS A 82 -5.50 14.41 9.89
N GLY A 83 -4.73 15.12 9.06
CA GLY A 83 -3.30 15.40 9.26
C GLY A 83 -2.33 14.21 9.10
N ALA A 84 -2.80 12.99 8.84
CA ALA A 84 -1.92 11.91 8.37
C ALA A 84 -1.38 12.24 6.96
N PRO A 85 -0.20 11.74 6.56
CA PRO A 85 0.44 12.16 5.31
C PRO A 85 -0.20 11.54 4.06
N ILE A 86 0.08 12.16 2.93
CA ILE A 86 0.10 11.50 1.62
C ILE A 86 1.57 11.32 1.23
N VAL A 87 1.99 10.07 1.04
CA VAL A 87 3.35 9.70 0.64
C VAL A 87 3.37 9.52 -0.86
N LEU A 88 4.17 10.32 -1.57
CA LEU A 88 4.34 10.20 -3.01
C LEU A 88 5.40 9.14 -3.30
N ARG A 89 5.03 8.16 -4.11
CA ARG A 89 5.92 7.09 -4.58
C ARG A 89 5.96 7.10 -6.10
N ARG A 90 7.07 6.63 -6.68
CA ARG A 90 7.19 6.47 -8.13
C ARG A 90 6.71 5.06 -8.52
N GLY A 91 5.91 4.95 -9.59
CA GLY A 91 5.58 3.65 -10.17
C GLY A 91 6.75 3.00 -10.93
N PRO A 92 6.75 1.67 -11.14
CA PRO A 92 5.75 0.69 -10.68
C PRO A 92 5.80 0.46 -9.16
N SER A 93 4.71 -0.06 -8.59
CA SER A 93 4.62 -0.34 -7.17
C SER A 93 4.26 -1.81 -6.90
N PHE A 94 4.86 -2.36 -5.85
CA PHE A 94 4.57 -3.71 -5.32
C PHE A 94 3.06 -3.93 -5.11
N TRP A 95 2.32 -2.89 -4.73
CA TRP A 95 0.89 -2.97 -4.43
C TRP A 95 0.04 -3.43 -5.63
N PHE A 96 0.48 -3.20 -6.88
CA PHE A 96 -0.36 -3.35 -8.08
C PHE A 96 0.03 -4.48 -9.04
N ASP A 97 0.70 -5.52 -8.54
CA ASP A 97 1.13 -6.70 -9.33
C ASP A 97 1.85 -6.32 -10.64
N ASP A 98 3.09 -5.83 -10.55
CA ASP A 98 4.12 -5.60 -11.60
C ASP A 98 3.73 -4.97 -12.95
N LYS A 99 2.44 -4.74 -13.21
CA LYS A 99 1.87 -4.39 -14.52
C LYS A 99 1.30 -2.98 -14.53
N LYS A 100 1.14 -2.36 -13.35
CA LYS A 100 0.47 -1.08 -13.20
C LYS A 100 1.37 -0.08 -12.48
N SER A 101 1.51 1.09 -13.09
CA SER A 101 2.41 2.14 -12.64
C SER A 101 1.72 3.25 -11.83
N ALA A 102 0.40 3.25 -11.74
CA ALA A 102 -0.36 4.35 -11.19
C ALA A 102 -1.51 3.90 -10.29
N GLY A 103 -1.68 4.60 -9.18
CA GLY A 103 -2.86 4.45 -8.33
C GLY A 103 -2.59 4.80 -6.88
N VAL A 104 -3.38 4.21 -5.99
CA VAL A 104 -3.36 4.53 -4.56
C VAL A 104 -3.24 3.27 -3.73
N CYS A 105 -2.43 3.28 -2.67
CA CYS A 105 -2.52 2.31 -1.60
C CYS A 105 -2.97 3.02 -0.32
N ILE A 106 -4.09 2.58 0.24
CA ILE A 106 -4.61 3.12 1.51
C ILE A 106 -4.22 2.15 2.61
N HIS A 107 -3.43 2.64 3.55
CA HIS A 107 -2.96 1.88 4.70
C HIS A 107 -3.93 2.10 5.84
N THR A 108 -4.33 1.02 6.51
CA THR A 108 -5.24 1.07 7.65
C THR A 108 -4.73 0.20 8.80
N PRO A 109 -5.10 0.53 10.05
CA PRO A 109 -4.87 -0.36 11.18
C PRO A 109 -5.52 -1.73 10.96
N PRO A 110 -5.21 -2.72 11.80
CA PRO A 110 -5.85 -4.02 11.73
C PRO A 110 -7.37 -3.96 11.81
N GLU A 111 -8.02 -4.97 11.24
CA GLU A 111 -9.47 -5.09 11.31
C GLU A 111 -9.98 -4.99 12.76
N GLY A 112 -11.03 -4.20 12.97
CA GLY A 112 -11.61 -3.94 14.29
C GLY A 112 -10.85 -2.93 15.15
N GLN A 113 -9.68 -2.43 14.72
CA GLN A 113 -8.95 -1.38 15.42
C GLN A 113 -9.26 0.00 14.84
N ALA A 114 -9.57 0.96 15.71
CA ALA A 114 -9.78 2.34 15.31
C ALA A 114 -8.43 3.01 14.98
N PRO A 115 -8.38 3.89 13.96
CA PRO A 115 -7.16 4.65 13.68
C PRO A 115 -6.84 5.63 14.80
N ASN A 116 -5.56 5.74 15.11
CA ASN A 116 -5.05 6.73 16.03
C ASN A 116 -5.23 8.13 15.43
N THR A 117 -5.93 9.00 16.15
CA THR A 117 -6.21 10.39 15.72
C THR A 117 -5.29 11.41 16.40
N ASP A 118 -4.52 11.01 17.42
CA ASP A 118 -3.54 11.87 18.08
C ASP A 118 -2.20 11.84 17.34
N LEU A 119 -2.05 12.71 16.34
CA LEU A 119 -0.85 12.81 15.51
C LEU A 119 0.44 13.07 16.29
N LYS A 120 0.36 13.65 17.50
CA LYS A 120 1.55 13.89 18.34
C LYS A 120 2.10 12.60 18.92
N SER A 121 1.22 11.63 19.19
CA SER A 121 1.61 10.30 19.68
C SER A 121 2.24 9.45 18.57
N VAL A 122 1.89 9.73 17.30
CA VAL A 122 2.26 8.92 16.15
C VAL A 122 3.71 9.13 15.71
N ARG A 123 4.31 10.33 15.85
CA ARG A 123 5.75 10.64 15.58
C ARG A 123 6.39 9.89 14.37
N GLY A 124 5.69 9.79 13.23
CA GLY A 124 6.20 9.09 12.04
C GLY A 124 5.85 7.61 11.94
N ASN A 125 5.23 7.01 12.96
CA ASN A 125 4.64 5.68 12.94
C ASN A 125 3.23 5.68 12.32
N TRP A 126 3.14 6.11 11.07
CA TRP A 126 1.85 6.32 10.39
C TRP A 126 0.99 5.06 10.25
N GLU A 127 1.56 3.87 10.47
CA GLU A 127 0.89 2.56 10.44
C GLU A 127 -0.28 2.46 11.44
N GLN A 128 -0.30 3.28 12.49
CA GLN A 128 -1.42 3.36 13.43
C GLN A 128 -2.57 4.28 12.97
N THR A 129 -2.42 4.93 11.82
CA THR A 129 -3.39 5.88 11.25
C THR A 129 -3.91 5.36 9.91
N ILE A 130 -4.92 6.01 9.33
CA ILE A 130 -5.23 5.83 7.90
C ILE A 130 -4.42 6.85 7.12
N TYR A 131 -3.42 6.38 6.36
CA TYR A 131 -2.60 7.21 5.48
C TYR A 131 -2.58 6.64 4.06
N ILE A 132 -2.11 7.47 3.12
CA ILE A 132 -2.18 7.16 1.69
C ILE A 132 -0.79 7.15 1.09
N GLU A 133 -0.44 6.09 0.37
CA GLU A 133 0.60 6.13 -0.65
C GLU A 133 -0.02 6.42 -2.02
N LEU A 134 0.44 7.50 -2.65
CA LEU A 134 0.05 7.89 -4.00
C LEU A 134 1.17 7.50 -4.96
N ILE A 135 0.88 6.53 -5.84
CA ILE A 135 1.85 6.01 -6.81
C ILE A 135 1.73 6.81 -8.10
N VAL A 136 2.74 7.63 -8.36
CA VAL A 136 2.79 8.63 -9.42
C VAL A 136 3.50 8.08 -10.64
N ASP A 137 2.84 8.16 -11.80
CA ASP A 137 3.40 7.86 -13.12
C ASP A 137 3.55 9.13 -14.00
N GLY A 138 2.93 10.24 -13.60
CA GLY A 138 2.90 11.49 -14.36
C GLY A 138 1.95 11.48 -15.56
N GLN A 139 1.19 10.40 -15.76
CA GLN A 139 0.18 10.30 -16.80
C GLN A 139 -1.20 10.11 -16.17
N ILE A 140 -1.47 9.00 -15.51
CA ILE A 140 -2.75 8.75 -14.85
C ILE A 140 -2.84 9.55 -13.55
N VAL A 141 -1.79 9.48 -12.73
CA VAL A 141 -1.66 10.29 -11.52
C VAL A 141 -0.77 11.49 -11.83
N ASP A 142 -1.40 12.62 -12.18
CA ASP A 142 -0.74 13.90 -12.46
C ASP A 142 -0.90 14.87 -11.29
N LEU A 143 0.22 15.16 -10.62
CA LEU A 143 0.26 16.03 -9.44
C LEU A 143 -0.13 17.48 -9.74
N ASN A 144 -0.10 17.91 -11.00
CA ASN A 144 -0.49 19.28 -11.37
C ASN A 144 -2.02 19.43 -11.52
N ARG A 145 -2.77 18.32 -11.51
CA ARG A 145 -4.21 18.30 -11.77
C ARG A 145 -5.04 17.91 -10.57
N ILE A 146 -4.45 17.25 -9.58
CA ILE A 146 -5.15 16.85 -8.37
C ILE A 146 -4.96 17.87 -7.23
N PRO A 147 -6.04 18.27 -6.55
CA PRO A 147 -5.91 19.08 -5.34
C PRO A 147 -5.43 18.23 -4.17
N PHE A 148 -4.48 18.76 -3.40
CA PHE A 148 -4.13 18.21 -2.09
C PHE A 148 -4.85 18.99 -1.00
N PRO A 149 -5.32 18.34 0.09
CA PRO A 149 -5.86 19.06 1.23
C PRO A 149 -4.80 19.97 1.85
N ALA A 150 -5.18 21.20 2.19
CA ALA A 150 -4.26 22.21 2.72
C ALA A 150 -3.61 21.81 4.06
N ASP A 151 -4.26 20.93 4.83
CA ASP A 151 -3.81 20.45 6.14
C ASP A 151 -3.11 19.08 6.09
N THR A 152 -2.77 18.59 4.89
CA THR A 152 -2.18 17.27 4.71
C THR A 152 -0.68 17.38 4.43
N PRO A 153 0.19 16.81 5.29
CA PRO A 153 1.60 16.68 5.00
C PRO A 153 1.83 15.86 3.73
N ILE A 154 2.68 16.36 2.84
CA ILE A 154 3.13 15.64 1.65
C ILE A 154 4.56 15.17 1.88
N ILE A 155 4.78 13.87 1.83
CA ILE A 155 6.11 13.26 1.94
C ILE A 155 6.49 12.77 0.55
N ASP A 156 7.48 13.39 -0.08
CA ASP A 156 7.90 13.02 -1.43
C ASP A 156 9.05 12.01 -1.40
N GLU A 157 8.72 10.74 -1.63
CA GLU A 157 9.67 9.62 -1.68
C GLU A 157 9.80 9.04 -3.10
N ARG A 158 9.47 9.83 -4.13
CA ARG A 158 9.62 9.43 -5.54
C ARG A 158 11.09 9.29 -5.96
N PHE A 159 11.99 9.94 -5.24
CA PHE A 159 13.41 9.96 -5.53
C PHE A 159 14.21 9.52 -4.29
N PRO A 160 15.21 8.63 -4.45
CA PRO A 160 16.05 8.24 -3.34
C PRO A 160 16.83 9.45 -2.81
N THR A 161 16.88 9.60 -1.49
CA THR A 161 17.69 10.63 -0.83
C THR A 161 19.15 10.39 -1.20
N THR A 162 19.76 11.30 -1.97
CA THR A 162 21.18 11.21 -2.28
C THR A 162 21.97 11.48 -1.01
N THR A 163 22.48 10.43 -0.35
CA THR A 163 23.49 10.56 0.69
C THR A 163 24.77 11.06 0.04
N VAL A 164 25.02 12.36 0.12
CA VAL A 164 26.34 12.92 -0.19
C VAL A 164 27.30 12.30 0.83
N SER A 165 28.11 11.33 0.40
CA SER A 165 29.11 10.74 1.28
C SER A 165 30.07 11.85 1.72
N LYS A 166 30.28 11.95 3.03
CA LYS A 166 31.20 12.93 3.64
C LYS A 166 32.68 12.62 3.41
N ASP A 167 32.99 11.65 2.55
CA ASP A 167 34.33 11.07 2.40
C ASP A 167 35.12 11.60 1.19
N SER A 168 34.68 12.72 0.60
CA SER A 168 35.45 13.44 -0.42
C SER A 168 35.94 14.78 0.14
N LYS A 169 36.99 14.71 0.98
CA LYS A 169 37.90 15.82 1.27
C LYS A 169 39.33 15.32 1.36
#